data_AF-A0A257LW71-F1
#
_entry.id   AF-A0A257LW71-F1
#
_cell.length_a   1.000
_cell.length_b   1.000
_cell.length_c   1.000
_cell.angle_alpha   90.00
_cell.angle_beta   90.00
_cell.angle_gamma   90.00
#
_symmetry.space_group_name_H-M   'P 1'
#
loop_
_entity.id
_entity.type
_entity.pdbx_description
1 polymer ?
#
loop_
_entity_poly.entity_id
_entity_poly.type
_entity_poly.pdbx_seq_one_letter_code
_entity_poly.pdbx_strand_id
1 'polypeptide(L)'
;MLGGPGGLLSAGLISINNLRDREEDASTGKRTLAVRLGPKFAISIIWLETKVAALAGLGWIFYKHPEWMIASAPVFGLGLRIVWGIITTEPGPGYNRLLALAGVQLILFAAAFHVVAALIH
;
A
#
# COMPACT_ATOMS: atom_id res chain seq x y z
N MET A 1 12.41 2.18 12.76
CA MET A 1 11.78 0.87 12.44
C MET A 1 10.43 0.99 11.72
N LEU A 2 9.68 2.10 11.85
CA LEU A 2 8.49 2.41 11.04
C LEU A 2 8.72 2.56 9.52
N GLY A 3 9.94 2.95 9.12
CA GLY A 3 10.22 3.40 7.75
C GLY A 3 10.01 2.35 6.65
N GLY A 4 10.25 1.07 6.93
CA GLY A 4 10.14 0.01 5.92
C GLY A 4 8.70 -0.22 5.45
N PRO A 5 7.83 -0.84 6.29
CA PRO A 5 6.44 -1.10 5.91
C PRO A 5 5.64 0.19 5.65
N GLY A 6 5.82 1.23 6.46
CA GLY A 6 5.13 2.51 6.23
C GLY A 6 5.53 3.16 4.90
N GLY A 7 6.82 3.08 4.53
CA GLY A 7 7.31 3.54 3.23
C GLY A 7 6.70 2.76 2.06
N LEU A 8 6.59 1.43 2.18
CA LEU A 8 5.94 0.58 1.17
C LEU A 8 4.44 0.89 1.00
N LEU A 9 3.72 1.13 2.09
CA LEU A 9 2.31 1.53 2.05
C LEU A 9 2.13 2.91 1.39
N SER A 10 3.02 3.86 1.70
CA SER A 10 3.04 5.16 1.03
C SER A 10 3.39 5.05 -0.45
N ALA A 11 4.34 4.18 -0.81
CA ALA A 11 4.68 3.89 -2.20
C ALA A 11 3.48 3.28 -2.94
N GLY A 12 2.78 2.33 -2.33
CA GLY A 12 1.51 1.77 -2.85
C GLY A 12 0.45 2.83 -3.11
N LEU A 13 0.27 3.79 -2.19
CA LEU A 13 -0.65 4.91 -2.38
C LEU A 13 -0.26 5.75 -3.61
N ILE A 14 1.03 6.09 -3.76
CA ILE A 14 1.54 6.83 -4.92
C ILE A 14 1.37 6.01 -6.21
N SER A 15 1.65 4.72 -6.18
CA SER A 15 1.50 3.81 -7.32
C SER A 15 0.05 3.69 -7.78
N ILE A 16 -0.91 3.62 -6.85
CA ILE A 16 -2.36 3.63 -7.14
C ILE A 16 -2.76 4.98 -7.76
N ASN A 17 -2.26 6.10 -7.22
CA ASN A 17 -2.52 7.43 -7.74
C ASN A 17 -2.01 7.58 -9.19
N ASN A 18 -0.77 7.18 -9.44
CA ASN A 18 -0.16 7.21 -10.78
C ASN A 18 -0.88 6.30 -11.77
N LEU A 19 -1.41 5.16 -11.31
CA LEU A 19 -2.19 4.26 -12.15
C LEU A 19 -3.54 4.86 -12.50
N ARG A 20 -4.23 5.48 -11.54
CA ARG A 20 -5.50 6.21 -11.76
C ARG A 20 -5.34 7.29 -12.83
N ASP A 21 -4.30 8.11 -12.70
CA ASP A 21 -4.08 9.30 -13.52
C ASP A 21 -3.29 9.01 -14.81
N ARG A 22 -3.04 7.74 -15.13
CA ARG A 22 -2.13 7.32 -16.19
C ARG A 22 -2.39 7.99 -17.54
N GLU A 23 -3.65 8.08 -17.96
CA GLU A 23 -3.99 8.65 -19.28
C GLU A 23 -3.72 10.15 -19.36
N GLU A 24 -4.06 10.89 -18.31
CA GLU A 24 -3.75 12.32 -18.18
C GLU A 24 -2.24 12.56 -18.04
N ASP A 25 -1.57 11.74 -17.24
CA ASP A 25 -0.12 11.81 -17.06
C ASP A 25 0.64 11.54 -18.38
N ALA A 26 0.12 10.65 -19.22
CA ALA A 26 0.69 10.36 -20.54
C ALA A 26 0.54 11.55 -21.51
N SER A 27 -0.62 12.22 -21.52
CA SER A 27 -0.85 13.36 -22.42
C SER A 27 -0.07 14.61 -22.02
N THR A 28 0.31 14.72 -20.75
CA THR A 28 1.09 15.84 -20.19
C THR A 28 2.61 15.57 -20.16
N GLY A 29 3.06 14.41 -20.65
CA GLY A 29 4.48 14.07 -20.75
C GLY A 29 5.15 13.63 -19.44
N LYS A 30 4.37 13.32 -18.40
CA LYS A 30 4.91 12.76 -17.14
C LYS A 30 5.47 11.36 -17.37
N ARG A 31 6.44 10.98 -16.53
CA ARG A 31 7.23 9.74 -16.67
C ARG A 31 7.02 8.76 -15.51
N THR A 32 5.78 8.59 -15.07
CA THR A 32 5.43 7.64 -13.99
C THR A 32 5.62 6.19 -14.43
N LEU A 33 5.71 5.26 -13.48
CA LEU A 33 5.81 3.82 -13.78
C LEU A 33 4.61 3.33 -14.62
N ALA A 34 3.40 3.79 -14.29
CA ALA A 34 2.18 3.44 -15.01
C ALA A 34 2.18 3.94 -16.48
N VAL A 35 2.74 5.12 -16.73
CA VAL A 35 2.92 5.65 -18.09
C VAL A 35 4.00 4.86 -18.84
N ARG A 36 5.18 4.67 -18.24
CA ARG A 36 6.36 4.09 -18.92
C ARG A 36 6.25 2.59 -19.18
N LEU A 37 5.67 1.84 -18.24
CA LEU A 37 5.66 0.38 -18.23
C LEU A 37 4.25 -0.21 -18.37
N GLY A 38 3.24 0.66 -18.44
CA GLY A 38 1.85 0.27 -18.66
C GLY A 38 1.11 -0.18 -17.39
N PRO A 39 -0.21 -0.35 -17.49
CA PRO A 39 -1.08 -0.60 -16.34
C PRO A 39 -0.80 -1.97 -15.69
N LYS A 40 -0.54 -3.02 -16.48
CA LYS A 40 -0.25 -4.36 -15.96
C LYS A 40 0.99 -4.38 -15.06
N PHE A 41 2.06 -3.69 -15.47
CA PHE A 41 3.28 -3.61 -14.66
C PHE A 41 3.03 -2.81 -13.37
N ALA A 42 2.33 -1.68 -13.46
CA ALA A 42 1.96 -0.89 -12.28
C ALA A 42 1.12 -1.68 -11.27
N ILE A 43 0.15 -2.49 -11.73
CA ILE A 43 -0.63 -3.39 -10.87
C ILE A 43 0.27 -4.40 -10.15
N SER A 44 1.23 -5.01 -10.86
CA SER A 44 2.20 -5.93 -10.26
C SER A 44 3.06 -5.27 -9.18
N ILE A 45 3.44 -4.00 -9.38
CA ILE A 45 4.17 -3.22 -8.37
C ILE A 45 3.30 -2.96 -7.13
N ILE A 46 2.05 -2.51 -7.30
CA ILE A 46 1.14 -2.28 -6.16
C ILE A 46 0.89 -3.58 -5.38
N TRP A 47 0.72 -4.70 -6.09
CA TRP A 47 0.62 -6.02 -5.47
C TRP A 47 1.88 -6.37 -4.67
N LEU A 48 3.07 -6.13 -5.23
CA LEU A 48 4.34 -6.41 -4.57
C LEU A 48 4.54 -5.53 -3.34
N GLU A 49 4.31 -4.22 -3.45
CA GLU A 49 4.39 -3.26 -2.34
C GLU A 49 3.48 -3.69 -1.17
N THR A 50 2.23 -4.03 -1.49
CA THR A 50 1.25 -4.52 -0.50
C THR A 50 1.69 -5.84 0.14
N LYS A 51 2.15 -6.81 -0.67
CA LYS A 51 2.57 -8.13 -0.18
C LYS A 51 3.81 -8.04 0.69
N VAL A 52 4.81 -7.27 0.29
CA VAL A 52 6.05 -7.09 1.07
C VAL A 52 5.74 -6.37 2.38
N ALA A 53 4.88 -5.33 2.36
CA ALA A 53 4.45 -4.65 3.57
C ALA A 53 3.73 -5.61 4.55
N ALA A 54 2.87 -6.49 4.03
CA ALA A 54 2.15 -7.48 4.83
C ALA A 54 3.12 -8.52 5.44
N LEU A 55 4.02 -9.08 4.64
CA LEU A 55 4.99 -10.09 5.08
C LEU A 55 6.04 -9.53 6.04
N ALA A 56 6.44 -8.26 5.87
CA ALA A 56 7.37 -7.60 6.79
C ALA A 56 6.81 -7.59 8.23
N GLY A 57 5.49 -7.54 8.40
CA GLY A 57 4.81 -7.69 9.68
C GLY A 57 5.07 -9.01 10.39
N LEU A 58 5.18 -10.11 9.63
CA LEU A 58 5.47 -11.44 10.17
C LEU A 58 6.93 -11.55 10.64
N GLY A 59 7.82 -10.68 10.13
CA GLY A 59 9.23 -10.62 10.52
C GLY A 59 9.44 -10.46 12.02
N TRP A 60 8.52 -9.74 12.69
CA TRP A 60 8.58 -9.48 14.14
C TRP A 60 8.58 -10.75 15.01
N ILE A 61 8.00 -11.86 14.53
CA ILE A 61 8.06 -13.15 15.22
C ILE A 61 9.51 -13.62 15.38
N PHE A 62 10.33 -13.49 14.34
CA PHE A 62 11.73 -13.91 14.35
C PHE A 62 12.60 -13.05 15.26
N TYR A 63 12.16 -11.82 15.54
CA TYR A 63 12.79 -10.91 16.48
C TYR A 63 12.25 -11.05 17.92
N LYS A 64 11.41 -12.05 18.22
CA LYS A 64 10.77 -12.26 19.53
C LYS A 64 9.88 -11.10 19.99
N HIS A 65 9.27 -10.42 19.03
CA HIS A 65 8.45 -9.22 19.22
C HIS A 65 7.05 -9.38 18.59
N PRO A 66 6.32 -10.49 18.83
CA PRO A 66 5.07 -10.82 18.13
C PRO A 66 3.96 -9.79 18.33
N GLU A 67 3.99 -8.99 19.41
CA GLU A 67 3.05 -7.90 19.68
C GLU A 67 2.96 -6.88 18.52
N TRP A 68 4.07 -6.65 17.82
CA TRP A 68 4.13 -5.73 16.68
C TRP A 68 3.37 -6.21 15.45
N MET A 69 3.00 -7.49 15.39
CA MET A 69 2.16 -8.02 14.31
C MET A 69 0.77 -7.38 14.28
N ILE A 70 0.28 -6.88 15.42
CA ILE A 70 -1.02 -6.18 15.50
C ILE A 70 -1.04 -4.98 14.56
N ALA A 71 0.10 -4.27 14.43
CA ALA A 71 0.23 -3.15 13.52
C ALA A 71 0.01 -3.54 12.05
N SER A 72 0.23 -4.81 11.69
CA SER A 72 0.05 -5.33 10.33
C SER A 72 -1.37 -5.76 10.00
N ALA A 73 -2.28 -5.87 10.97
CA ALA A 73 -3.66 -6.29 10.73
C ALA A 73 -4.41 -5.43 9.68
N PRO A 74 -4.31 -4.08 9.69
CA PRO A 74 -4.89 -3.24 8.63
C PRO A 74 -4.27 -3.50 7.26
N VAL A 75 -2.99 -3.88 7.22
CA VAL A 75 -2.27 -4.17 5.97
C VAL A 75 -2.86 -5.39 5.30
N PHE A 76 -3.09 -6.48 6.04
CA PHE A 76 -3.72 -7.69 5.51
C PHE A 76 -5.17 -7.44 5.07
N GLY A 77 -6.00 -6.88 5.95
CA GLY A 77 -7.43 -6.72 5.68
C GLY A 77 -7.72 -5.77 4.52
N LEU A 78 -7.16 -4.56 4.56
CA LEU A 78 -7.39 -3.56 3.51
C LEU A 78 -6.56 -3.83 2.27
N GLY A 79 -5.36 -4.40 2.42
CA GLY A 79 -4.46 -4.69 1.29
C GLY A 79 -5.08 -5.67 0.31
N LEU A 80 -5.72 -6.74 0.79
CA LEU A 80 -6.47 -7.67 -0.07
C LEU A 80 -7.58 -6.96 -0.83
N ARG A 81 -8.35 -6.10 -0.16
CA ARG A 81 -9.45 -5.35 -0.79
C ARG A 81 -8.95 -4.35 -1.84
N ILE A 82 -7.83 -3.69 -1.59
CA ILE A 82 -7.20 -2.74 -2.51
C ILE A 82 -6.67 -3.48 -3.73
N VAL A 83 -5.88 -4.53 -3.53
CA VAL A 83 -5.30 -5.37 -4.59
C VAL A 83 -6.38 -6.00 -5.46
N TRP A 84 -7.44 -6.53 -4.85
CA TRP A 84 -8.58 -7.04 -5.62
C TRP A 84 -9.23 -5.93 -6.46
N GLY A 85 -9.42 -4.74 -5.87
CA GLY A 85 -10.00 -3.59 -6.55
C GLY A 85 -9.21 -3.17 -7.78
N ILE A 86 -7.89 -3.05 -7.68
CA ILE A 86 -7.04 -2.64 -8.81
C ILE A 86 -6.98 -3.69 -9.92
N ILE A 87 -7.12 -4.99 -9.59
CA ILE A 87 -7.10 -6.07 -10.59
C ILE A 87 -8.44 -6.17 -11.33
N THR A 88 -9.54 -5.85 -10.66
CA THR A 88 -10.91 -6.03 -11.19
C THR A 88 -11.56 -4.76 -11.73
N THR A 89 -10.91 -3.61 -11.57
CA THR A 89 -11.42 -2.31 -12.01
C THR A 89 -10.43 -1.69 -12.98
N GLU A 90 -10.92 -1.19 -14.12
CA GLU A 90 -10.11 -0.43 -15.07
C GLU A 90 -9.59 0.87 -14.42
N PRO A 91 -8.35 1.29 -14.71
CA PRO A 91 -7.79 2.54 -14.19
C PRO A 91 -8.63 3.76 -14.59
N GLY A 92 -8.87 4.66 -13.63
CA GLY A 92 -9.64 5.88 -13.83
C GLY A 92 -10.37 6.33 -12.56
N PRO A 93 -11.38 7.22 -12.64
CA PRO A 93 -12.00 7.84 -11.45
C PRO A 93 -12.54 6.86 -10.38
N GLY A 94 -12.88 5.62 -10.76
CA GLY A 94 -13.26 4.55 -9.83
C GLY A 94 -12.18 4.21 -8.79
N TYR A 95 -10.91 4.51 -9.07
CA TYR A 95 -9.79 4.29 -8.16
C TYR A 95 -9.79 5.26 -6.97
N ASN A 96 -10.58 6.34 -6.98
CA ASN A 96 -10.65 7.27 -5.85
C ASN A 96 -11.00 6.56 -4.53
N ARG A 97 -11.88 5.54 -4.59
CA ARG A 97 -12.20 4.72 -3.41
C ARG A 97 -11.02 3.85 -2.98
N LEU A 98 -10.26 3.29 -3.93
CA LEU A 98 -9.09 2.46 -3.63
C LEU A 98 -7.95 3.31 -3.04
N LEU A 99 -7.77 4.53 -3.57
CA LEU A 99 -6.79 5.49 -3.06
C LEU A 99 -7.15 5.94 -1.63
N ALA A 100 -8.43 6.23 -1.37
CA ALA A 100 -8.90 6.53 -0.03
C ALA A 100 -8.66 5.35 0.94
N LEU A 101 -8.93 4.12 0.51
CA LEU A 101 -8.66 2.92 1.30
C LEU A 101 -7.15 2.73 1.57
N ALA A 102 -6.28 3.01 0.59
CA ALA A 102 -4.83 2.97 0.78
C ALA A 102 -4.35 4.03 1.79
N GLY A 103 -4.92 5.24 1.75
CA GLY A 103 -4.68 6.27 2.76
C GLY A 103 -5.11 5.84 4.16
N VAL A 104 -6.33 5.29 4.29
CA VAL A 104 -6.83 4.72 5.55
C VAL A 104 -5.94 3.58 6.03
N GLN A 105 -5.48 2.69 5.16
CA GLN A 105 -4.57 1.60 5.50
C GLN A 105 -3.26 2.11 6.10
N LEU A 106 -2.66 3.15 5.51
CA LEU A 106 -1.45 3.77 6.03
C LEU A 106 -1.68 4.41 7.41
N ILE A 107 -2.78 5.14 7.58
CA ILE A 107 -3.15 5.78 8.85
C ILE A 107 -3.38 4.73 9.95
N LEU A 108 -4.15 3.68 9.65
CA LEU A 108 -4.42 2.60 10.60
C LEU A 108 -3.17 1.82 10.96
N PHE A 109 -2.28 1.56 9.99
CA PHE A 109 -0.98 0.96 10.27
C PHE A 109 -0.16 1.83 11.25
N ALA A 110 -0.04 3.13 10.96
CA ALA A 110 0.71 4.06 11.80
C ALA A 110 0.11 4.18 13.21
N ALA A 111 -1.21 4.29 13.31
CA ALA A 111 -1.91 4.36 14.58
C ALA A 111 -1.75 3.07 15.40
N ALA A 112 -1.95 1.90 14.79
CA ALA A 112 -1.79 0.62 15.47
C ALA A 112 -0.34 0.40 15.92
N PHE A 113 0.65 0.76 15.08
CA PHE A 113 2.05 0.74 15.47
C PHE A 113 2.33 1.64 16.67
N HIS A 114 1.81 2.87 16.67
CA HIS A 114 1.99 3.80 17.78
C HIS A 114 1.34 3.29 19.08
N VAL A 115 0.16 2.68 19.01
CA VAL A 115 -0.50 2.07 20.18
C VAL A 115 0.34 0.93 20.75
N VAL A 116 0.85 0.02 19.90
CA VAL A 116 1.72 -1.06 20.38
C VAL A 116 2.96 -0.47 21.06
N ALA A 117 3.61 0.51 20.43
CA ALA A 117 4.76 1.20 21.01
C ALA A 117 4.45 1.78 22.40
N ALA A 118 3.31 2.46 22.55
CA ALA A 118 2.91 3.10 23.81
C ALA A 118 2.53 2.11 24.93
N LEU A 119 2.19 0.86 24.60
CA LEU A 119 1.80 -0.16 25.59
C LEU A 119 2.98 -1.01 26.08
N ILE A 120 4.08 -1.05 25.32
CA ILE A 120 5.26 -1.86 25.64
C ILE A 120 6.47 -1.04 26.11
N HIS A 121 6.33 0.29 26.10
CA HIS A 121 7.20 1.23 26.79
C HIS A 121 6.63 1.55 28.17
#